data_AF-A0A1U7P3H8-F1
#
_entry.id   AF-A0A1U7P3H8-F1
#
_cell.length_a   1.000
_cell.length_b   1.000
_cell.length_c   1.000
_cell.angle_alpha   90.00
_cell.angle_beta   90.00
_cell.angle_gamma   90.00
#
_symmetry.space_group_name_H-M   'P 1'
#
loop_
_entity.id
_entity.type
_entity.pdbx_description
1 polymer ?
#
loop_
_entity_poly.entity_id
_entity_poly.type
_entity_poly.pdbx_seq_one_letter_code
_entity_poly.pdbx_strand_id
1 'polypeptide(L)' 'MTDPKMPSEPSDFGKRRTSVPTESLLRAVRDASERLTRFSRDPDVRREAGNVAQSVGKLLDAIRKSGAEKGR' A
#
# COMPACT_ATOMS: atom_id res chain seq x y z
N MET A 1 -43.98 11.45 37.15
CA MET A 1 -43.36 11.62 35.83
C MET A 1 -41.87 11.86 36.06
N THR A 2 -41.06 10.82 35.90
CA THR A 2 -39.60 10.91 35.94
C THR A 2 -39.07 10.01 34.84
N ASP A 3 -38.68 10.62 33.72
CA ASP A 3 -37.99 9.92 32.64
C ASP A 3 -36.57 9.55 33.07
N PRO A 4 -36.10 8.31 32.85
CA PRO A 4 -34.70 7.98 33.05
C PRO A 4 -33.90 8.44 31.83
N LYS A 5 -33.00 9.40 32.04
CA LYS A 5 -31.98 9.80 31.08
C LYS A 5 -30.98 8.65 30.91
N MET A 6 -31.09 7.89 29.82
CA MET A 6 -30.01 7.00 29.38
C MET A 6 -28.81 7.86 28.93
N PRO A 7 -27.59 7.64 29.44
CA PRO A 7 -26.41 8.16 28.78
C PRO A 7 -26.19 7.33 27.51
N SER A 8 -26.38 7.99 26.37
CA SER A 8 -26.06 7.46 25.05
C SER A 8 -24.56 7.16 25.00
N GLU A 9 -24.19 5.89 24.84
CA GLU A 9 -22.84 5.51 24.43
C GLU A 9 -22.58 6.09 23.04
N PRO A 10 -21.54 6.91 22.83
CA PRO A 10 -21.04 7.10 21.49
C PRO A 10 -20.34 5.79 21.10
N SER A 11 -21.03 4.99 20.30
CA SER A 11 -20.47 3.84 19.60
C SER A 11 -19.38 4.34 18.64
N ASP A 12 -18.17 4.53 19.17
CA ASP A 12 -16.97 4.94 18.43
C ASP A 12 -16.40 3.76 17.62
N PHE A 13 -17.28 2.98 16.99
CA PHE A 13 -16.97 2.03 15.94
C PHE A 13 -16.75 2.76 14.60
N GLY A 14 -16.17 3.96 14.66
CA GLY A 14 -15.51 4.63 13.55
C GLY A 14 -14.22 3.89 13.20
N LYS A 15 -14.39 2.65 12.74
CA LYS A 15 -13.53 1.87 11.85
C LYS A 15 -12.27 2.65 11.47
N ARG A 16 -11.22 2.55 12.30
CA ARG A 16 -9.85 2.88 11.90
C ARG A 16 -9.50 1.93 10.75
N ARG A 17 -9.91 2.27 9.53
CA ARG A 17 -9.35 1.68 8.31
C ARG A 17 -7.87 1.96 8.44
N THR A 18 -7.10 0.94 8.78
CA THR A 18 -5.65 1.01 8.77
C THR A 18 -5.26 1.33 7.32
N SER A 19 -5.08 2.62 7.04
CA SER A 19 -4.65 3.07 5.74
C SER A 19 -3.26 2.51 5.54
N VAL A 20 -3.13 1.49 4.69
CA VAL A 20 -1.82 0.96 4.35
C VAL A 20 -1.09 2.07 3.60
N PRO A 21 0.14 2.45 4.01
CA PRO A 21 0.91 3.45 3.28
C PRO A 21 1.11 3.01 1.83
N THR A 22 0.91 3.92 0.89
CA THR A 22 1.06 3.64 -0.55
C THR A 22 2.46 3.09 -0.87
N GLU A 23 3.50 3.58 -0.20
CA GLU A 23 4.86 3.06 -0.37
C GLU A 23 4.97 1.58 0.03
N SER A 24 4.27 1.15 1.09
CA SER A 24 4.24 -0.24 1.53
C SER A 24 3.56 -1.15 0.49
N LEU A 25 2.47 -0.67 -0.12
CA LEU A 25 1.79 -1.40 -1.20
C LEU A 25 2.71 -1.55 -2.42
N LEU A 26 3.37 -0.47 -2.84
CA LEU A 26 4.29 -0.49 -3.97
C LEU A 26 5.48 -1.43 -3.72
N ARG A 27 6.04 -1.45 -2.50
CA ARG A 27 7.08 -2.40 -2.13
C ARG A 27 6.59 -3.85 -2.22
N ALA A 28 5.40 -4.15 -1.72
CA ALA A 28 4.82 -5.49 -1.80
C ALA A 28 4.60 -5.94 -3.25
N VAL A 29 4.15 -5.05 -4.13
CA VAL A 29 4.02 -5.33 -5.57
C VAL A 29 5.38 -5.65 -6.18
N ARG A 30 6.40 -4.83 -5.91
CA ARG A 30 7.76 -5.08 -6.41
C ARG A 30 8.29 -6.44 -5.98
N ASP A 31 8.13 -6.80 -4.70
CA ASP A 31 8.58 -8.09 -4.18
C ASP A 31 7.82 -9.26 -4.81
N ALA A 32 6.50 -9.14 -4.99
CA ALA A 32 5.69 -10.15 -5.66
C ALA A 32 6.12 -10.34 -7.12
N SER A 33 6.37 -9.24 -7.85
CA SER A 33 6.90 -9.28 -9.21
C SER A 33 8.29 -9.94 -9.27
N GLU A 34 9.20 -9.60 -8.37
CA GLU A 34 10.53 -10.25 -8.30
C GLU A 34 10.42 -11.77 -8.05
N ARG A 35 9.45 -12.20 -7.24
CA ARG A 35 9.18 -13.63 -7.02
C ARG A 35 8.65 -14.29 -8.29
N LEU A 36 7.77 -13.64 -9.04
CA LEU A 36 7.27 -14.17 -10.32
C LEU A 36 8.40 -14.32 -11.35
N THR A 37 9.34 -13.39 -11.41
CA THR A 37 10.53 -13.50 -12.26
C THR A 37 11.36 -14.75 -11.93
N ARG A 38 11.45 -15.12 -10.65
CA ARG A 38 12.25 -16.28 -10.20
C ARG A 38 11.53 -17.61 -10.31
N PHE A 39 10.23 -17.64 -10.04
CA PHE A 39 9.50 -18.89 -9.83
C PHE A 39 8.46 -19.22 -10.91
N SER A 40 8.13 -18.29 -11.80
CA SER A 40 7.21 -18.59 -12.91
C SER A 40 7.84 -19.56 -13.91
N ARG A 41 7.07 -20.58 -14.29
CA ARG A 41 7.42 -21.51 -15.37
C ARG A 41 7.25 -20.89 -16.75
N ASP A 42 6.32 -19.93 -16.86
CA ASP A 42 6.03 -19.22 -18.10
C ASP A 42 7.07 -18.11 -18.37
N PRO A 43 7.77 -18.14 -19.52
CA PRO A 43 8.78 -17.14 -19.88
C PRO A 43 8.21 -15.72 -20.06
N ASP A 44 6.99 -15.57 -20.57
CA ASP A 44 6.37 -14.28 -20.81
C ASP A 44 5.98 -13.63 -19.48
N VAL A 45 5.47 -14.44 -18.54
CA VAL A 45 5.22 -13.97 -17.16
C VAL A 45 6.51 -13.52 -16.48
N ARG A 46 7.64 -14.21 -16.66
CA ARG A 46 8.93 -13.77 -16.09
C ARG A 46 9.38 -12.43 -16.67
N ARG A 47 9.24 -12.26 -17.99
CA ARG A 47 9.58 -11.02 -18.69
C ARG A 47 8.73 -9.86 -18.15
N GLU A 48 7.42 -10.03 -18.10
CA GLU A 48 6.52 -8.97 -17.68
C GLU A 48 6.68 -8.65 -16.18
N ALA A 49 6.88 -9.66 -15.35
CA ALA A 49 7.19 -9.45 -13.94
C ALA A 49 8.49 -8.64 -13.74
N GLY A 50 9.51 -8.85 -14.58
CA GLY A 50 10.70 -8.01 -14.61
C GLY A 50 10.40 -6.55 -14.95
N ASN A 51 9.58 -6.30 -15.97
CA ASN A 51 9.16 -4.95 -16.38
C ASN A 51 8.42 -4.22 -15.25
N VAL A 52 7.51 -4.93 -14.57
CA VAL A 52 6.74 -4.38 -13.44
C VAL A 52 7.66 -4.05 -12.27
N ALA A 53 8.53 -4.97 -11.85
CA ALA A 53 9.46 -4.74 -10.74
C ALA A 53 10.37 -3.53 -10.99
N GLN A 54 10.85 -3.37 -12.22
CA GLN A 54 11.66 -2.21 -12.61
C GLN A 54 10.85 -0.91 -12.57
N SER A 55 9.64 -0.91 -13.12
CA SER A 55 8.78 0.28 -13.20
C SER A 55 8.34 0.75 -11.80
N VAL A 56 7.98 -0.19 -10.92
CA VAL A 56 7.64 0.11 -9.53
C VAL A 56 8.85 0.65 -8.76
N GLY A 57 10.06 0.14 -9.02
CA GLY A 57 11.29 0.70 -8.47
C GLY A 57 11.49 2.17 -8.84
N LYS A 58 11.35 2.50 -10.13
CA LYS A 58 11.44 3.89 -10.62
C LYS A 58 10.39 4.80 -9.97
N LEU A 59 9.16 4.30 -9.81
CA LEU A 59 8.08 5.06 -9.16
C LEU A 59 8.37 5.32 -7.68
N LEU A 60 8.85 4.32 -6.95
CA LEU A 60 9.25 4.47 -5.54
C LEU A 60 10.34 5.55 -5.39
N ASP A 61 11.33 5.56 -6.29
CA ASP A 61 12.39 6.57 -6.26
C ASP A 61 11.86 7.97 -6.56
N ALA A 62 10.93 8.11 -7.51
CA ALA A 62 10.27 9.39 -7.81
C ALA A 62 9.47 9.92 -6.61
N ILE A 63 8.71 9.05 -5.92
CA ILE A 63 7.96 9.40 -4.71
C ILE A 63 8.91 9.91 -3.61
N ARG A 64 10.02 9.21 -3.37
CA ARG A 64 11.00 9.62 -2.35
C ARG A 64 11.63 10.97 -2.66
N LYS A 65 11.99 11.22 -3.93
CA LYS A 65 12.54 12.51 -4.37
C LYS A 65 11.53 13.65 -4.18
N SER A 66 10.28 13.43 -4.59
CA SER A 66 9.20 14.42 -4.39
C SER A 66 8.96 14.75 -2.92
N GLY A 67 9.05 13.75 -2.03
CA GLY A 67 8.97 13.98 -0.58
C GLY A 67 10.15 14.76 0.00
N ALA A 68 11.36 14.53 -0.49
CA ALA A 68 12.57 15.22 -0.04
C ALA A 68 12.61 16.70 -0.46
N GLU A 69 12.05 17.05 -1.62
CA GLU A 69 11.95 18.43 -2.10
C GLU A 69 10.92 19.26 -1.31
N LYS A 70 9.87 18.62 -0.79
CA LYS A 70 8.83 19.30 0.02
C LYS A 70 9.26 19.58 1.46
N GLY A 71 10.37 18.99 1.91
CA GLY A 71 10.91 19.14 3.27
C GLY A 71 12.08 20.13 3.40
N ARG A 72 12.43 20.85 2.33
CA ARG A 72 13.44 21.92 2.32
C ARG A 72 12.80 23.30 2.24
#